data_AF-A0A1D5UHK8-F1
#
_entry.id   AF-A0A1D5UHK8-F1
#
_cell.length_a   1.000
_cell.length_b   1.000
_cell.length_c   1.000
_cell.angle_alpha   90.00
_cell.angle_beta   90.00
_cell.angle_gamma   90.00
#
_symmetry.space_group_name_H-M   'P 1'
#
loop_
_entity.id
_entity.type
_entity.pdbx_description
1 polymer ?
#
loop_
_entity_poly.entity_id
_entity_poly.type
_entity_poly.pdbx_seq_one_letter_code
_entity_poly.pdbx_strand_id
1 'polypeptide(L)'
;MEEIPTVSGGRREGGRRSRVKPRGFKTGTRKLRLCIRDERGIRICDDEGAAMLRTTPLGREVALKEDLRAATSIYHQLKSMGMLKWKAYKEQRQTFRGLIRTIHQAVTRYKDRRLDAGFFYLVPREADLTVEVRSHLYHMPLREAVRRCRLELQKRRDVLENKSKAASSSQGQAQVSDAGTAGWLSPAARFMLWTTLSSVVLGCIIVRI
;
A
#
# COMPACT_ATOMS: atom_id res chain seq x y z
N MET A 1 73.00 65.74 -6.65
CA MET A 1 72.70 64.35 -7.05
C MET A 1 71.83 63.80 -5.94
N GLU A 2 70.53 63.60 -6.08
CA GLU A 2 69.70 63.36 -7.27
C GLU A 2 68.38 64.16 -7.21
N GLU A 3 67.85 64.46 -8.39
CA GLU A 3 66.58 65.14 -8.67
C GLU A 3 65.42 64.12 -8.81
N ILE A 4 64.21 64.49 -8.32
CA ILE A 4 62.84 64.49 -8.95
C ILE A 4 62.44 63.27 -9.85
N PRO A 5 61.18 62.70 -9.93
CA PRO A 5 59.85 63.33 -9.72
C PRO A 5 58.66 62.51 -9.12
N THR A 6 57.61 63.30 -8.89
CA THR A 6 56.14 63.14 -8.88
C THR A 6 55.40 61.98 -9.59
N VAL A 7 54.36 61.52 -8.88
CA VAL A 7 52.99 61.08 -9.24
C VAL A 7 52.64 60.85 -10.73
N SER A 8 52.15 59.65 -11.05
CA SER A 8 51.03 59.48 -11.98
C SER A 8 50.12 58.32 -11.55
N GLY A 9 48.80 58.52 -11.65
CA GLY A 9 47.79 57.54 -11.28
C GLY A 9 47.63 56.43 -12.33
N GLY A 10 47.29 55.23 -11.88
CA GLY A 10 46.98 54.09 -12.74
C GLY A 10 46.02 53.13 -12.04
N ARG A 11 44.86 52.92 -12.66
CA ARG A 11 43.73 52.08 -12.24
C ARG A 11 44.15 50.71 -11.66
N ARG A 12 43.52 50.33 -10.54
CA ARG A 12 43.41 48.92 -10.14
C ARG A 12 42.58 48.18 -11.20
N GLU A 13 43.25 47.42 -12.04
CA GLU A 13 42.63 46.54 -13.02
C GLU A 13 42.07 45.32 -12.27
N GLY A 14 40.76 45.38 -12.00
CA GLY A 14 40.01 44.25 -11.46
C GLY A 14 40.00 43.13 -12.49
N GLY A 15 40.86 42.13 -12.29
CA GLY A 15 40.87 40.89 -13.06
C GLY A 15 39.49 40.24 -13.04
N ARG A 16 38.78 40.34 -14.17
CA ARG A 16 37.51 39.65 -14.40
C ARG A 16 37.77 38.14 -14.38
N ARG A 17 37.53 37.51 -13.24
CA ARG A 17 37.21 36.07 -13.23
C ARG A 17 35.94 35.92 -14.05
N SER A 18 36.09 35.37 -15.26
CA SER A 18 34.97 34.95 -16.07
C SER A 18 34.10 34.03 -15.22
N ARG A 19 32.92 34.52 -14.83
CA ARG A 19 31.84 33.67 -14.33
C ARG A 19 31.53 32.71 -15.47
N VAL A 20 32.10 31.51 -15.42
CA VAL A 20 31.55 30.37 -16.13
C VAL A 20 30.14 30.23 -15.58
N LYS A 21 29.15 30.72 -16.33
CA LYS A 21 27.74 30.53 -15.99
C LYS A 21 27.57 29.02 -15.83
N PRO A 22 27.03 28.52 -14.69
CA PRO A 22 26.65 27.12 -14.64
C PRO A 22 25.71 26.91 -15.83
N ARG A 23 26.03 25.94 -16.68
CA ARG A 23 25.15 25.57 -17.80
C ARG A 23 23.80 25.30 -17.15
N GLY A 24 22.84 26.19 -17.40
CA GLY A 24 21.52 26.08 -16.81
C GLY A 24 21.02 24.67 -17.07
N PHE A 25 20.58 24.00 -16.01
CA PHE A 25 19.92 22.72 -16.13
C PHE A 25 18.70 22.99 -17.01
N LYS A 26 18.77 22.62 -18.30
CA LYS A 26 17.65 22.76 -19.22
C LYS A 26 16.61 21.75 -18.79
N THR A 27 15.78 22.10 -17.81
CA THR A 27 14.50 21.43 -17.62
C THR A 27 13.73 21.67 -18.90
N GLY A 28 13.66 20.64 -19.75
CA GLY A 28 12.65 20.61 -20.81
C GLY A 28 11.29 20.93 -20.19
N THR A 29 10.37 21.46 -20.99
CA THR A 29 9.01 21.89 -20.63
C THR A 29 8.10 20.75 -20.16
N ARG A 30 8.63 19.78 -19.41
CA ARG A 30 7.87 18.77 -18.69
C ARG A 30 7.21 19.47 -17.51
N LYS A 31 5.88 19.56 -17.56
CA LYS A 31 5.06 20.02 -16.44
C LYS A 31 5.35 19.13 -15.23
N LEU A 32 6.06 19.66 -14.23
CA LEU A 32 6.23 19.01 -12.95
C LEU A 32 4.89 19.09 -12.22
N ARG A 33 4.31 17.94 -11.88
CA ARG A 33 3.06 17.87 -11.09
C ARG A 33 3.40 17.58 -9.64
N LEU A 34 2.86 18.38 -8.73
CA LEU A 34 3.01 18.13 -7.30
C LEU A 34 2.17 16.92 -6.90
N CYS A 35 2.78 15.96 -6.20
CA CYS A 35 2.14 14.73 -5.76
C CYS A 35 2.18 14.62 -4.23
N ILE A 36 1.04 14.32 -3.61
CA ILE A 36 0.93 14.00 -2.18
C ILE A 36 1.04 12.50 -2.02
N ARG A 37 1.85 12.06 -1.06
CA ARG A 37 1.90 10.67 -0.63
C ARG A 37 1.19 10.53 0.72
N ASP A 38 0.09 9.80 0.72
CA ASP A 38 -0.66 9.42 1.92
C ASP A 38 -0.41 7.94 2.27
N GLU A 39 -1.07 7.48 3.33
CA GLU A 39 -1.05 6.08 3.77
C GLU A 39 -1.67 5.12 2.75
N ARG A 40 -2.53 5.61 1.85
CA ARG A 40 -3.26 4.83 0.84
C ARG A 40 -2.53 4.76 -0.51
N GLY A 41 -1.71 5.77 -0.84
CA GLY A 41 -1.12 5.94 -2.14
C GLY A 41 -0.47 7.29 -2.41
N ILE A 42 -0.25 7.55 -3.69
CA ILE A 42 0.24 8.82 -4.23
C ILE A 42 -0.89 9.41 -5.08
N ARG A 43 -1.21 10.69 -4.86
CA ARG A 43 -2.24 11.46 -5.56
C ARG A 43 -1.64 12.77 -6.09
N ILE A 44 -2.26 13.36 -7.11
CA ILE A 44 -1.88 14.68 -7.63
C ILE A 44 -2.56 15.75 -6.76
N CYS A 45 -1.83 16.81 -6.36
CA CYS A 45 -2.38 17.88 -5.50
C CYS A 45 -3.51 18.67 -6.17
N ASP A 46 -3.41 18.89 -7.47
CA ASP A 46 -4.17 19.94 -8.18
C ASP A 46 -5.55 19.46 -8.66
N ASP A 47 -5.90 18.20 -8.44
CA ASP A 47 -7.19 17.62 -8.82
C ASP A 47 -7.93 17.19 -7.53
N GLU A 48 -8.89 17.99 -7.08
CA GLU A 48 -9.89 17.59 -6.08
C GLU A 48 -10.76 16.48 -6.67
N GLY A 49 -10.26 15.24 -6.56
CA GLY A 49 -10.85 14.06 -7.21
C GLY A 49 -9.86 13.22 -8.02
N ALA A 50 -8.57 13.57 -8.06
CA ALA A 50 -7.57 12.82 -8.81
C ALA A 50 -7.55 11.35 -8.42
N ALA A 51 -7.72 10.49 -9.43
CA ALA A 51 -7.52 9.05 -9.30
C ALA A 51 -6.13 8.78 -8.72
N MET A 52 -6.06 7.83 -7.79
CA MET A 52 -4.83 7.47 -7.10
C MET A 52 -3.80 6.93 -8.10
N LEU A 53 -2.71 7.68 -8.31
CA LEU A 53 -1.65 7.35 -9.28
C LEU A 53 -0.98 6.01 -8.95
N ARG A 54 -0.74 5.78 -7.66
CA ARG A 54 -0.11 4.57 -7.18
C ARG A 54 -0.58 4.25 -5.77
N THR A 55 -1.10 3.05 -5.57
CA THR A 55 -1.45 2.56 -4.23
C THR A 55 -0.21 2.11 -3.46
N THR A 56 -0.14 2.45 -2.17
CA THR A 56 0.84 1.87 -1.25
C THR A 56 0.48 0.40 -0.94
N PRO A 57 1.43 -0.41 -0.47
CA PRO A 57 1.12 -1.75 0.05
C PRO A 57 0.05 -1.74 1.15
N LEU A 58 0.08 -0.72 2.03
CA LEU A 58 -0.90 -0.50 3.08
C LEU A 58 -2.29 -0.21 2.52
N GLY A 59 -2.39 0.71 1.55
CA GLY A 59 -3.65 1.01 0.86
C GLY A 59 -4.22 -0.21 0.13
N ARG A 60 -3.38 -1.08 -0.43
CA ARG A 60 -3.81 -2.35 -1.03
C ARG A 60 -4.34 -3.33 0.02
N GLU A 61 -3.70 -3.44 1.18
CA GLU A 61 -4.21 -4.27 2.29
C GLU A 61 -5.60 -3.81 2.72
N VAL A 62 -5.75 -2.50 2.97
CA VAL A 62 -7.01 -1.88 3.39
C VAL A 62 -8.11 -2.20 2.39
N ALA A 63 -7.88 -1.88 1.11
CA ALA A 63 -8.88 -2.06 0.08
C ALA A 63 -9.27 -3.53 -0.12
N LEU A 64 -8.33 -4.48 0.00
CA LEU A 64 -8.65 -5.92 -0.07
C LEU A 64 -9.43 -6.40 1.15
N LYS A 65 -9.18 -5.86 2.35
CA LYS A 65 -9.93 -6.21 3.56
C LYS A 65 -11.35 -5.66 3.52
N GLU A 66 -11.53 -4.45 3.02
CA GLU A 66 -12.85 -3.85 2.77
C GLU A 66 -13.63 -4.69 1.75
N ASP A 67 -13.01 -5.09 0.64
CA ASP A 67 -13.63 -5.99 -0.34
C ASP A 67 -14.03 -7.34 0.27
N LEU A 68 -13.15 -7.96 1.08
CA LEU A 68 -13.49 -9.23 1.75
C LEU A 68 -14.67 -9.06 2.70
N ARG A 69 -14.76 -7.95 3.43
CA ARG A 69 -15.88 -7.64 4.31
C ARG A 69 -17.18 -7.46 3.53
N ALA A 70 -17.15 -6.68 2.45
CA ALA A 70 -18.29 -6.51 1.56
C ALA A 70 -18.74 -7.85 0.95
N ALA A 71 -17.81 -8.64 0.40
CA ALA A 71 -18.10 -9.94 -0.17
C ALA A 71 -18.69 -10.92 0.86
N THR A 72 -18.20 -10.88 2.10
CA THR A 72 -18.73 -11.70 3.20
C THR A 72 -20.15 -11.28 3.57
N SER A 73 -20.41 -9.98 3.67
CA SER A 73 -21.75 -9.44 3.93
C SER A 73 -22.75 -9.86 2.85
N ILE A 74 -22.39 -9.65 1.57
CA ILE A 74 -23.20 -10.08 0.41
C ILE A 74 -23.42 -11.59 0.44
N TYR A 75 -22.38 -12.39 0.72
CA TYR A 75 -22.51 -13.83 0.83
C TYR A 75 -23.54 -14.25 1.90
N HIS A 76 -23.51 -13.63 3.08
CA HIS A 76 -24.47 -13.92 4.14
C HIS A 76 -25.91 -13.56 3.75
N GLN A 77 -26.09 -12.42 3.09
CA GLN A 77 -27.39 -12.00 2.57
C GLN A 77 -27.91 -12.96 1.48
N LEU A 78 -27.07 -13.34 0.52
CA LEU A 78 -27.46 -14.29 -0.53
C LEU A 78 -27.74 -15.68 0.07
N LYS A 79 -26.97 -16.09 1.09
CA LYS A 79 -27.20 -17.35 1.80
C LYS A 79 -28.57 -17.36 2.48
N SER A 80 -29.01 -16.27 3.11
CA SER A 80 -30.36 -16.19 3.71
C SER A 80 -31.46 -16.26 2.66
N MET A 81 -31.22 -15.77 1.43
CA MET A 81 -32.12 -15.89 0.28
C MET A 81 -32.12 -17.26 -0.41
N GLY A 82 -31.39 -18.24 0.13
CA GLY A 82 -31.37 -19.61 -0.41
C GLY A 82 -30.37 -19.84 -1.54
N MET A 83 -29.34 -18.99 -1.67
CA MET A 83 -28.33 -19.07 -2.75
C MET A 83 -27.72 -20.46 -2.96
N LEU A 84 -27.59 -21.26 -1.90
CA LEU A 84 -27.01 -22.60 -1.96
C LEU A 84 -27.77 -23.55 -2.91
N LYS A 85 -29.06 -23.29 -3.17
CA LYS A 85 -29.88 -24.09 -4.09
C LYS A 85 -29.74 -23.65 -5.55
N TRP A 86 -29.24 -22.45 -5.81
CA TRP A 86 -29.21 -21.87 -7.16
C TRP A 86 -28.21 -22.58 -8.07
N LYS A 87 -28.63 -22.86 -9.31
CA LYS A 87 -27.80 -23.54 -10.32
C LYS A 87 -26.55 -22.72 -10.66
N ALA A 88 -26.72 -21.42 -10.91
CA ALA A 88 -25.61 -20.50 -11.19
C ALA A 88 -24.55 -20.47 -10.07
N TYR A 89 -24.98 -20.52 -8.79
CA TYR A 89 -24.04 -20.60 -7.68
C TYR A 89 -23.28 -21.93 -7.65
N LYS A 90 -23.96 -23.05 -7.92
CA LYS A 90 -23.32 -24.38 -7.97
C LYS A 90 -22.24 -24.43 -9.06
N GLU A 91 -22.52 -23.87 -10.23
CA GLU A 91 -21.58 -23.78 -11.36
C GLU A 91 -20.36 -22.90 -11.02
N GLN A 92 -20.56 -21.75 -10.37
CA GLN A 92 -19.49 -20.79 -10.06
C GLN A 92 -18.81 -20.99 -8.70
N ARG A 93 -19.24 -21.98 -7.88
CA ARG A 93 -18.80 -22.17 -6.49
C ARG A 93 -17.27 -22.30 -6.36
N GLN A 94 -16.65 -23.07 -7.26
CA GLN A 94 -15.20 -23.29 -7.20
C GLN A 94 -14.41 -22.06 -7.61
N THR A 95 -14.88 -21.34 -8.64
CA THR A 95 -14.33 -20.04 -9.06
C THR A 95 -14.35 -19.06 -7.89
N PHE A 96 -15.50 -18.92 -7.23
CA PHE A 96 -15.66 -18.03 -6.08
C PHE A 96 -14.70 -18.37 -4.94
N ARG A 97 -14.57 -19.66 -4.59
CA ARG A 97 -13.61 -20.13 -3.58
C ARG A 97 -12.17 -19.84 -3.97
N GLY A 98 -11.80 -20.05 -5.23
CA GLY A 98 -10.47 -19.75 -5.75
C GLY A 98 -10.12 -18.26 -5.61
N LEU A 99 -11.06 -17.39 -6.00
CA LEU A 99 -10.91 -15.94 -5.89
C LEU A 99 -10.77 -15.48 -4.43
N ILE A 100 -11.62 -15.97 -3.53
CA ILE A 100 -11.51 -15.68 -2.09
C ILE A 100 -10.15 -16.11 -1.55
N ARG A 101 -9.70 -17.33 -1.86
CA ARG A 101 -8.39 -17.85 -1.42
C ARG A 101 -7.25 -16.95 -1.91
N THR A 102 -7.33 -16.52 -3.16
CA THR A 102 -6.35 -15.64 -3.80
C THR A 102 -6.27 -14.29 -3.10
N ILE A 103 -7.42 -13.70 -2.77
CA ILE A 103 -7.50 -12.44 -2.03
C ILE A 103 -6.95 -12.62 -0.61
N HIS A 104 -7.29 -13.70 0.09
CA HIS A 104 -6.72 -13.99 1.41
C HIS A 104 -5.20 -14.09 1.38
N GLN A 105 -4.63 -14.78 0.40
CA GLN A 105 -3.17 -14.85 0.24
C GLN A 105 -2.55 -13.47 0.01
N ALA A 106 -3.17 -12.64 -0.83
CA ALA A 106 -2.73 -11.27 -1.05
C ALA A 106 -2.79 -10.44 0.24
N VAL A 107 -3.90 -10.52 0.99
CA VAL A 107 -4.06 -9.83 2.28
C VAL A 107 -3.00 -10.27 3.27
N THR A 108 -2.72 -11.57 3.40
CA THR A 108 -1.65 -12.08 4.27
C THR A 108 -0.30 -11.50 3.89
N ARG A 109 0.06 -11.50 2.60
CA ARG A 109 1.32 -10.92 2.12
C ARG A 109 1.46 -9.43 2.47
N TYR A 110 0.39 -8.65 2.29
CA TYR A 110 0.44 -7.22 2.63
C TYR A 110 0.43 -6.99 4.15
N LYS A 111 -0.30 -7.81 4.91
CA LYS A 111 -0.29 -7.82 6.37
C LYS A 111 1.12 -8.06 6.89
N ASP A 112 1.84 -9.05 6.37
CA ASP A 112 3.20 -9.38 6.81
C ASP A 112 4.14 -8.19 6.57
N ARG A 113 4.11 -7.59 5.38
CA ARG A 113 4.87 -6.37 5.07
C ARG A 113 4.54 -5.20 6.02
N ARG A 114 3.28 -5.04 6.40
CA ARG A 114 2.87 -4.00 7.36
C ARG A 114 3.39 -4.32 8.76
N LEU A 115 3.32 -5.59 9.18
CA LEU A 115 3.81 -6.02 10.48
C LEU A 115 5.34 -5.86 10.58
N ASP A 116 6.08 -6.15 9.51
CA ASP A 116 7.53 -5.93 9.40
C ASP A 116 7.89 -4.44 9.52
N ALA A 117 7.10 -3.57 8.87
CA ALA A 117 7.30 -2.12 8.96
C ALA A 117 6.94 -1.59 10.37
N GLY A 118 5.92 -2.13 11.02
CA GLY A 118 5.58 -1.88 12.42
C GLY A 118 4.99 -0.50 12.75
N PHE A 119 4.75 0.36 11.76
CA PHE A 119 4.24 1.73 12.00
C PHE A 119 2.72 1.84 12.05
N PHE A 120 2.00 0.90 11.43
CA PHE A 120 0.55 0.99 11.22
C PHE A 120 -0.17 -0.26 11.72
N TYR A 121 -1.31 -0.04 12.36
CA TYR A 121 -2.27 -1.09 12.69
C TYR A 121 -3.63 -0.75 12.09
N LEU A 122 -4.40 -1.79 11.79
CA LEU A 122 -5.69 -1.68 11.12
C LEU A 122 -6.80 -1.97 12.13
N VAL A 123 -7.73 -1.04 12.28
CA VAL A 123 -8.92 -1.17 13.12
C VAL A 123 -10.13 -1.29 12.20
N PRO A 124 -10.80 -2.45 12.19
CA PRO A 124 -12.00 -2.57 11.40
C PRO A 124 -13.16 -1.77 12.02
N ARG A 125 -13.95 -1.10 11.18
CA ARG A 125 -15.19 -0.43 11.58
C ARG A 125 -16.38 -1.29 11.15
N GLU A 126 -17.28 -1.55 12.09
CA GLU A 126 -18.41 -2.45 11.86
C GLU A 126 -19.59 -1.75 11.17
N ALA A 127 -19.73 -0.42 11.33
CA ALA A 127 -20.88 0.33 10.80
C ALA A 127 -20.89 0.44 9.26
N ASP A 128 -19.73 0.53 8.64
CA ASP A 128 -19.54 0.90 7.23
C ASP A 128 -18.68 -0.12 6.46
N LEU A 129 -18.36 -1.26 7.07
CA LEU A 129 -17.45 -2.29 6.54
C LEU A 129 -16.05 -1.75 6.18
N THR A 130 -15.71 -0.53 6.60
CA THR A 130 -14.43 0.10 6.30
C THR A 130 -13.34 -0.37 7.25
N VAL A 131 -12.09 -0.09 6.87
CA VAL A 131 -10.93 -0.35 7.72
C VAL A 131 -10.19 0.96 7.98
N GLU A 132 -10.14 1.35 9.25
CA GLU A 132 -9.41 2.51 9.70
C GLU A 132 -7.93 2.16 9.88
N VAL A 133 -7.06 2.99 9.32
CA VAL A 133 -5.62 2.92 9.53
C VAL A 133 -5.27 3.77 10.73
N ARG A 134 -4.52 3.21 11.68
CA ARG A 134 -4.03 3.94 12.86
C ARG A 134 -2.53 3.80 13.00
N SER A 135 -1.94 4.82 13.60
CA SER A 135 -0.51 4.87 13.93
C SER A 135 -0.26 5.70 15.18
N HIS A 136 0.78 5.34 15.94
CA HIS A 136 1.31 6.18 17.02
C HIS A 136 1.84 7.53 16.52
N LEU A 137 2.17 7.62 15.23
CA LEU A 137 2.61 8.86 14.60
C LEU A 137 1.53 9.96 14.60
N TYR A 138 0.25 9.60 14.72
CA TYR A 138 -0.85 10.58 14.63
C TYR A 138 -1.23 11.23 15.96
N HIS A 139 -0.88 10.63 17.10
CA HIS A 139 -1.37 11.06 18.41
C HIS A 139 -0.27 11.25 19.46
N MET A 140 1.01 11.10 19.08
CA MET A 140 2.15 11.27 19.99
C MET A 140 3.28 12.06 19.30
N PRO A 141 4.14 12.74 20.05
CA PRO A 141 5.35 13.35 19.50
C PRO A 141 6.21 12.32 18.74
N LEU A 142 6.80 12.73 17.62
CA LEU A 142 7.50 11.83 16.69
C LEU A 142 8.54 10.93 17.38
N ARG A 143 9.34 11.48 18.29
CA ARG A 143 10.39 10.74 19.01
C ARG A 143 9.81 9.62 19.87
N GLU A 144 8.70 9.88 20.54
CA GLU A 144 8.02 8.91 21.41
C GLU A 144 7.28 7.86 20.59
N ALA A 145 6.60 8.29 19.53
CA ALA A 145 5.91 7.40 18.60
C ALA A 145 6.88 6.39 17.98
N VAL A 146 8.03 6.85 17.47
CA VAL A 146 9.06 5.98 16.90
C VAL A 146 9.63 5.02 17.95
N ARG A 147 9.88 5.50 19.18
CA ARG A 147 10.35 4.64 20.28
C ARG A 147 9.32 3.53 20.58
N ARG A 148 8.03 3.86 20.66
CA ARG A 148 6.96 2.86 20.88
C ARG A 148 6.87 1.86 19.73
N CYS A 149 6.88 2.31 18.48
CA CYS A 149 6.86 1.41 17.32
C CYS A 149 8.03 0.41 17.35
N ARG A 150 9.24 0.86 17.72
CA ARG A 150 10.41 -0.03 17.87
C ARG A 150 10.22 -1.07 18.97
N LEU A 151 9.69 -0.67 20.12
CA LEU A 151 9.41 -1.59 21.23
C LEU A 151 8.37 -2.64 20.84
N GLU A 152 7.30 -2.24 20.14
CA GLU A 152 6.30 -3.20 19.66
C GLU A 152 6.88 -4.18 18.63
N LEU A 153 7.70 -3.68 17.69
CA LEU A 153 8.40 -4.53 16.74
C LEU A 153 9.33 -5.55 17.40
N GLN A 154 10.02 -5.14 18.47
CA GLN A 154 10.88 -6.04 19.25
C GLN A 154 10.03 -7.12 19.94
N LYS A 155 8.99 -6.73 20.68
CA LYS A 155 8.06 -7.68 21.33
C LYS A 155 7.48 -8.70 20.34
N ARG A 156 7.12 -8.26 19.12
CA ARG A 156 6.60 -9.16 18.08
C ARG A 156 7.66 -10.15 17.60
N ARG A 157 8.90 -9.71 17.42
CA ARG A 157 10.02 -10.60 17.06
C ARG A 157 10.27 -11.63 18.14
N ASP A 158 10.29 -11.23 19.40
CA ASP A 158 10.49 -12.15 20.53
C ASP A 158 9.38 -13.21 20.60
N VAL A 159 8.11 -12.82 20.37
CA VAL A 159 6.97 -13.75 20.31
C VAL A 159 7.10 -14.73 19.13
N LEU A 160 7.55 -14.27 17.97
CA LEU A 160 7.74 -15.13 16.79
C LEU A 160 8.91 -16.10 17.00
N GLU A 161 10.00 -15.66 17.60
CA GLU A 161 11.15 -16.49 17.92
C GLU A 161 10.80 -17.54 18.99
N ASN A 162 10.02 -17.17 20.00
CA ASN A 162 9.54 -18.14 21.00
C ASN A 162 8.61 -19.18 20.38
N LYS A 163 7.76 -18.77 19.42
CA LYS A 163 6.92 -19.70 18.65
C LYS A 163 7.76 -20.62 17.77
N SER A 164 8.80 -20.12 17.10
CA SER A 164 9.66 -20.96 16.26
C SER A 164 10.48 -21.94 17.11
N LYS A 165 11.00 -21.52 18.26
CA LYS A 165 11.67 -22.39 19.24
C LYS A 165 10.74 -23.48 19.78
N ALA A 166 9.50 -23.11 20.12
CA ALA A 166 8.49 -24.08 20.53
C ALA A 166 8.17 -25.07 19.40
N ALA A 167 8.01 -24.60 18.16
CA ALA A 167 7.77 -25.45 17.00
C ALA A 167 8.95 -26.40 16.69
N SER A 168 10.19 -25.93 16.82
CA SER A 168 11.40 -26.74 16.61
C SER A 168 11.64 -27.75 17.73
N SER A 169 11.15 -27.48 18.94
CA SER A 169 11.15 -28.46 20.03
C SER A 169 10.09 -29.57 19.86
N SER A 170 9.09 -29.36 19.01
CA SER A 170 7.95 -30.27 18.85
C SER A 170 7.93 -31.11 17.58
N GLN A 171 8.78 -30.87 16.56
CA GLN A 171 8.64 -31.64 15.31
C GLN A 171 9.92 -31.75 14.48
N GLY A 172 10.42 -32.98 14.36
CA GLY A 172 11.19 -33.41 13.20
C GLY A 172 10.33 -33.40 11.94
N GLN A 173 10.95 -33.02 10.82
CA GLN A 173 10.49 -33.16 9.43
C GLN A 173 9.08 -32.67 9.08
N ALA A 174 9.02 -31.47 8.50
CA ALA A 174 8.17 -31.20 7.34
C ALA A 174 8.84 -30.14 6.45
N GLN A 175 9.21 -30.55 5.24
CA GLN A 175 9.84 -29.72 4.22
C GLN A 175 8.93 -28.57 3.82
N VAL A 176 9.50 -27.36 3.81
CA VAL A 176 8.89 -26.17 3.22
C VAL A 176 9.08 -26.25 1.71
N SER A 177 8.00 -26.51 0.97
CA SER A 177 7.98 -26.28 -0.47
C SER A 177 7.84 -24.78 -0.73
N ASP A 178 8.98 -24.16 -1.01
CA ASP A 178 9.06 -22.80 -1.54
C ASP A 178 8.63 -22.84 -3.02
N ALA A 179 7.38 -22.47 -3.29
CA ALA A 179 6.90 -22.26 -4.65
C ALA A 179 6.76 -20.76 -4.89
N GLY A 180 7.90 -20.17 -5.27
CA GLY A 180 7.95 -18.87 -5.91
C GLY A 180 7.08 -18.89 -7.16
N THR A 181 5.97 -18.15 -7.12
CA THR A 181 5.35 -17.61 -8.32
C THR A 181 5.00 -16.16 -8.03
N ALA A 182 5.85 -15.29 -8.57
CA ALA A 182 5.69 -13.86 -8.63
C ALA A 182 4.50 -13.51 -9.54
N GLY A 183 3.28 -13.74 -9.06
CA GLY A 183 2.07 -13.23 -9.67
C GLY A 183 1.66 -11.94 -8.96
N TRP A 184 1.83 -10.79 -9.61
CA TRP A 184 1.12 -9.59 -9.23
C TRP A 184 -0.39 -9.86 -9.26
N LEU A 185 -0.98 -10.15 -8.10
CA LEU A 185 -2.43 -10.14 -7.93
C LEU A 185 -2.89 -8.69 -7.78
N SER A 186 -2.87 -8.07 -8.95
CA SER A 186 -3.28 -6.72 -9.28
C SER A 186 -4.79 -6.73 -9.56
N PRO A 187 -5.47 -5.56 -9.64
CA PRO A 187 -6.93 -5.35 -9.66
C PRO A 187 -7.84 -6.35 -10.41
N ALA A 188 -7.33 -7.09 -11.40
CA ALA A 188 -8.05 -8.13 -12.12
C ALA A 188 -8.78 -9.14 -11.21
N ALA A 189 -8.16 -9.64 -10.13
CA ALA A 189 -8.84 -10.59 -9.24
C ALA A 189 -10.03 -9.95 -8.49
N ARG A 190 -9.93 -8.64 -8.18
CA ARG A 190 -11.02 -7.87 -7.56
C ARG A 190 -12.15 -7.65 -8.57
N PHE A 191 -11.81 -7.25 -9.79
CA PHE A 191 -12.78 -7.12 -10.88
C PHE A 191 -13.50 -8.45 -11.16
N MET A 192 -12.76 -9.56 -11.25
CA MET A 192 -13.35 -10.89 -11.48
C MET A 192 -14.27 -11.32 -10.33
N LEU A 193 -13.95 -10.99 -9.08
CA LEU A 193 -14.84 -11.24 -7.96
C LEU A 193 -16.14 -10.43 -8.09
N TRP A 194 -16.04 -9.14 -8.40
CA TRP A 194 -17.22 -8.29 -8.56
C TRP A 194 -18.06 -8.68 -9.77
N THR A 195 -17.46 -9.03 -10.91
CA THR A 195 -18.21 -9.47 -12.09
C THR A 195 -18.89 -10.81 -11.86
N THR A 196 -18.25 -11.76 -11.16
CA THR A 196 -18.88 -13.04 -10.81
C THR A 196 -19.97 -12.88 -9.77
N LEU A 197 -19.82 -11.98 -8.79
CA LEU A 197 -20.89 -11.63 -7.86
C LEU A 197 -22.07 -10.97 -8.61
N SER A 198 -21.80 -10.01 -9.49
CA SER A 198 -22.84 -9.33 -10.28
C SER A 198 -23.53 -10.28 -11.25
N SER A 199 -22.83 -11.20 -11.90
CA SER A 199 -23.45 -12.18 -12.81
C SER A 199 -24.31 -13.19 -12.06
N VAL A 200 -23.91 -13.60 -10.86
CA VAL A 200 -24.76 -14.40 -9.97
C VAL A 200 -26.01 -13.61 -9.60
N VAL A 201 -25.89 -12.34 -9.21
CA VAL A 201 -27.04 -11.49 -8.86
C VAL A 201 -27.97 -11.25 -10.07
N LEU A 202 -27.45 -10.90 -11.25
CA LEU A 202 -28.26 -10.72 -12.46
C LEU A 202 -28.95 -12.02 -12.88
N GLY A 203 -28.23 -13.15 -12.84
CA GLY A 203 -28.81 -14.46 -13.11
C GLY A 203 -29.94 -14.83 -12.15
N CYS A 204 -29.97 -14.25 -10.94
CA CYS A 204 -31.06 -14.43 -9.99
C CYS A 204 -32.29 -13.58 -10.29
N ILE A 205 -32.11 -12.37 -10.84
CA ILE A 205 -33.24 -11.51 -11.25
C ILE A 205 -33.95 -12.17 -12.45
N ILE A 206 -33.19 -12.69 -13.41
CA ILE A 206 -33.73 -13.31 -14.63
C ILE A 206 -34.48 -14.62 -14.33
N VAL A 207 -34.05 -15.42 -13.35
CA VAL A 207 -34.73 -16.68 -12.97
C VAL A 207 -35.99 -16.45 -12.11
N ARG A 208 -36.23 -15.22 -11.64
CA ARG A 208 -37.42 -14.87 -10.84
C ARG A 208 -38.51 -14.11 -11.61
N ILE A 209 -38.26 -13.70 -12.86
CA ILE A 209 -39.25 -13.19 -13.82
C ILE A 209 -39.83 -14.38 -14.56
#